data_AF-C4KHY5-F1
#
_entry.id   AF-C4KHY5-F1
#
_cell.length_a   1.000
_cell.length_b   1.000
_cell.length_c   1.000
_cell.angle_alpha   90.00
_cell.angle_beta   90.00
_cell.angle_gamma   90.00
#
_symmetry.space_group_name_H-M   'P 1'
#
loop_
_entity.id
_entity.type
_entity.pdbx_description
1 polymer ?
#
loop_
_entity_poly.entity_id
_entity_poly.type
_entity_poly.pdbx_seq_one_letter_code
_entity_poly.pdbx_strand_id
1 'polypeptide(L)' 'MSEFDRFINCWLKFRKVDSIKQLEEDCQQLICKFFNAIANDDKEFANDLEEDIEYCRKFERRVTVPGAI' A
#
# COMPACT_ATOMS: atom_id res chain seq x y z
N MET A 1 -13.58 11.47 -10.65
CA MET A 1 -12.26 11.62 -10.00
C MET A 1 -11.37 10.51 -10.57
N SER A 2 -10.20 10.83 -11.11
CA SER A 2 -9.35 9.83 -11.77
C SER A 2 -8.74 8.86 -10.76
N GLU A 3 -8.25 7.69 -11.21
CA GLU A 3 -7.50 6.77 -10.33
C GLU A 3 -6.24 7.43 -9.77
N PHE A 4 -5.62 8.31 -10.55
CA PHE A 4 -4.47 9.09 -10.10
C PHE A 4 -4.84 10.07 -8.97
N ASP A 5 -5.96 10.79 -9.10
CA ASP A 5 -6.44 11.68 -8.02
C ASP A 5 -6.75 10.91 -6.73
N ARG A 6 -7.31 9.69 -6.85
CA ARG A 6 -7.54 8.80 -5.70
C ARG A 6 -6.23 8.40 -5.05
N PHE A 7 -5.24 8.00 -5.84
CA PHE A 7 -3.91 7.68 -5.35
C PHE A 7 -3.26 8.87 -4.64
N ILE A 8 -3.27 10.06 -5.25
CA ILE A 8 -2.71 11.28 -4.64
C ILE A 8 -3.38 11.59 -3.31
N ASN A 9 -4.71 11.48 -3.21
CA ASN A 9 -5.40 11.69 -1.94
C ASN A 9 -4.98 10.67 -0.87
N CYS A 10 -4.86 9.39 -1.23
CA CYS A 10 -4.37 8.35 -0.32
C CYS A 10 -2.91 8.58 0.10
N TRP A 11 -2.07 9.04 -0.83
CA TRP A 11 -0.67 9.37 -0.57
C TRP A 11 -0.54 10.54 0.42
N LEU A 12 -1.35 11.59 0.24
CA LEU A 12 -1.37 12.73 1.15
C LEU A 12 -1.89 12.36 2.55
N LYS A 13 -2.79 11.38 2.65
CA LYS A 13 -3.21 10.80 3.94
C LYS A 13 -2.08 9.99 4.58
N PHE A 14 -1.40 9.15 3.80
CA PHE A 14 -0.26 8.36 4.27
C PHE A 14 0.83 9.23 4.90
N ARG A 15 1.17 10.35 4.26
CA ARG A 15 2.17 11.30 4.79
C ARG A 15 1.84 11.93 6.15
N LYS A 16 0.63 11.74 6.66
CA LYS A 16 0.16 12.29 7.94
C LYS A 16 0.02 11.23 9.04
N VAL A 17 0.29 9.97 8.73
CA VAL A 17 0.21 8.85 9.68
C VAL A 17 1.56 8.16 9.79
N ASP A 18 1.79 7.51 10.93
CA ASP A 18 3.07 6.83 11.21
C ASP A 18 3.16 5.43 10.56
N SER A 19 2.02 4.87 10.11
CA SER A 19 1.99 3.58 9.43
C SER A 19 0.78 3.47 8.52
N ILE A 20 0.92 2.69 7.44
CA ILE A 20 -0.14 2.41 6.48
C ILE A 20 -1.40 1.78 7.12
N LYS A 21 -1.26 1.07 8.26
CA LYS A 21 -2.37 0.46 9.00
C LYS A 21 -3.42 1.46 9.49
N GLN A 22 -3.05 2.74 9.58
CA GLN A 22 -3.93 3.82 10.02
C GLN A 22 -4.76 4.41 8.87
N LEU A 23 -4.50 4.00 7.62
CA LEU A 23 -5.29 4.41 6.47
C LEU A 23 -6.60 3.65 6.36
N GLU A 24 -7.54 4.21 5.62
CA GLU A 24 -8.75 3.51 5.17
C GLU A 24 -8.37 2.36 4.22
N GLU A 25 -9.16 1.28 4.20
CA GLU A 25 -8.83 0.04 3.49
C GLU A 25 -8.59 0.25 1.98
N ASP A 26 -9.33 1.15 1.34
CA ASP A 26 -9.15 1.51 -0.07
C ASP A 26 -7.79 2.19 -0.32
N CYS A 27 -7.37 3.07 0.59
CA CYS A 27 -6.06 3.69 0.56
C CYS A 27 -4.94 2.71 0.93
N GLN A 28 -5.16 1.79 1.87
CA GLN A 28 -4.21 0.71 2.17
C GLN A 28 -3.95 -0.12 0.91
N GLN A 29 -5.00 -0.51 0.18
CA GLN A 29 -4.86 -1.29 -1.05
C GLN A 29 -4.06 -0.55 -2.13
N LEU A 30 -4.35 0.73 -2.37
CA LEU A 30 -3.65 1.52 -3.38
C LEU A 30 -2.17 1.75 -3.03
N ILE A 31 -1.90 2.12 -1.79
CA ILE A 31 -0.52 2.37 -1.31
C ILE A 31 0.27 1.07 -1.26
N CYS A 32 -0.34 -0.04 -0.83
CA CYS A 32 0.33 -1.34 -0.82
C CYS A 32 0.70 -1.85 -2.20
N LYS A 33 -0.20 -1.71 -3.17
CA LYS A 33 0.11 -2.08 -4.56
C LYS A 33 1.29 -1.27 -5.10
N PHE A 34 1.35 0.01 -4.76
CA PHE A 34 2.45 0.89 -5.14
C PHE A 34 3.77 0.51 -4.44
N PHE A 35 3.75 0.31 -3.13
CA PHE A 35 4.93 -0.08 -2.35
C PHE A 35 5.48 -1.45 -2.77
N ASN A 36 4.62 -2.44 -3.03
CA ASN A 36 5.06 -3.74 -3.53
C ASN A 36 5.65 -3.64 -4.94
N ALA A 37 5.10 -2.79 -5.81
CA ALA A 37 5.67 -2.54 -7.14
C ALA A 37 7.07 -1.92 -7.04
N ILE A 38 7.24 -0.87 -6.23
CA ILE A 38 8.55 -0.25 -6.05
C ILE A 38 9.53 -1.21 -5.39
N ALA A 39 9.14 -1.93 -4.34
CA ALA A 39 10.03 -2.86 -3.65
C ALA A 39 10.52 -4.02 -4.54
N ASN A 40 9.79 -4.34 -5.62
CA ASN A 40 10.23 -5.30 -6.63
C ASN A 40 11.25 -4.70 -7.60
N ASP A 41 11.11 -3.42 -7.95
CA ASP A 41 11.96 -2.71 -8.91
C ASP A 41 13.22 -2.11 -8.26
N ASP A 42 13.10 -1.63 -7.02
CA ASP A 42 14.14 -0.99 -6.22
C ASP A 42 14.13 -1.57 -4.80
N LYS A 43 15.13 -2.41 -4.52
CA LYS A 43 15.28 -3.07 -3.21
C LYS A 43 15.80 -2.12 -2.13
N GLU A 44 16.46 -1.02 -2.50
CA GLU A 44 16.98 -0.06 -1.52
C GLU A 44 15.87 0.83 -0.96
N PHE A 45 14.85 1.14 -1.77
CA PHE A 45 13.62 1.79 -1.33
C PHE A 45 12.93 1.04 -0.18
N ALA A 46 13.08 -0.28 -0.12
CA ALA A 46 12.43 -1.10 0.88
C ALA A 46 13.04 -1.00 2.29
N ASN A 47 14.25 -0.45 2.43
CA ASN A 47 14.96 -0.40 3.71
C ASN A 47 14.34 0.60 4.69
N ASP A 48 13.88 1.76 4.19
CA ASP A 48 13.27 2.80 5.03
C ASP A 48 11.77 2.53 5.32
N LEU A 49 11.18 1.57 4.62
CA LEU A 49 9.74 1.26 4.66
C LEU A 49 9.47 -0.22 4.98
N GLU A 50 10.43 -0.91 5.61
CA GLU A 50 10.41 -2.36 5.79
C GLU A 50 9.10 -2.85 6.47
N GLU A 51 8.66 -2.16 7.53
CA GLU A 51 7.43 -2.52 8.27
C GLU A 51 6.16 -2.35 7.44
N ASP A 52 6.05 -1.26 6.66
CA ASP A 52 4.88 -1.01 5.82
C ASP A 52 4.87 -1.95 4.61
N ILE A 53 6.04 -2.29 4.04
CA ILE A 53 6.16 -3.28 2.96
C ILE A 53 5.81 -4.68 3.46
N GLU A 54 6.26 -5.06 4.66
CA GLU A 54 5.89 -6.36 5.25
C GLU A 54 4.38 -6.45 5.46
N TYR A 55 3.77 -5.37 5.95
CA TYR A 55 2.31 -5.26 6.05
C TYR A 55 1.66 -5.42 4.68
N CYS A 56 2.15 -4.73 3.66
CA CYS A 56 1.57 -4.75 2.33
C CYS A 56 1.66 -6.09 1.63
N ARG A 57 2.77 -6.82 1.81
CA ARG A 57 2.89 -8.22 1.35
C ARG A 57 1.86 -9.13 2.00
N LYS A 58 1.55 -8.92 3.29
CA LYS A 58 0.52 -9.68 4.00
C LYS A 58 -0.90 -9.25 3.59
N PHE A 59 -1.10 -7.96 3.36
CA PHE A 59 -2.37 -7.37 2.98
C PHE A 59 -2.81 -7.85 1.59
N GLU A 60 -1.95 -7.77 0.59
CA GLU A 60 -2.28 -8.25 -0.76
C GLU A 60 -2.61 -9.75 -0.79
N ARG A 61 -1.90 -10.59 -0.01
CA ARG A 61 -2.24 -12.02 0.11
C ARG A 61 -3.66 -12.28 0.64
N ARG A 62 -4.23 -11.36 1.44
CA ARG A 62 -5.62 -11.46 1.92
C ARG A 62 -6.62 -11.06 0.84
N VAL A 63 -6.27 -10.10 0.01
CA VAL A 63 -7.11 -9.62 -1.11
C VAL A 63 -7.11 -10.62 -2.27
N THR A 64 -6.00 -11.34 -2.49
CA THR A 64 -5.85 -12.38 -3.53
C THR A 64 -6.47 -13.74 -3.15
N VAL A 65 -7.56 -13.76 -2.37
CA VAL A 65 -8.47 -14.93 -2.33
C VAL A 65 -9.66 -14.65 -3.25
N PRO A 66 -9.54 -14.89 -4.57
CA PRO A 66 -10.72 -14.97 -5.43
C PRO A 66 -11.43 -16.29 -5.12
N GLY A 67 -12.48 -16.26 -4.29
CA GLY A 67 -13.27 -17.48 -4.01
C GLY A 67 -14.17 -17.50 -2.78
N ALA A 68 -14.42 -16.38 -2.10
CA ALA A 68 -15.47 -16.31 -1.06
C ALA A 68 -16.72 -15.60 -1.60
N ILE A 69 -17.33 -16.19 -2.64
CA ILE A 69 -18.75 -16.03 -3.01
C ILE A 69 -19.21 -17.40 -3.55
#